data_AF-R6AHW6-F1
#
_entry.id   AF-R6AHW6-F1
#
_cell.length_a   1.000
_cell.length_b   1.000
_cell.length_c   1.000
_cell.angle_alpha   90.00
_cell.angle_beta   90.00
_cell.angle_gamma   90.00
#
_symmetry.space_group_name_H-M   'P 1'
#
loop_
_entity.id
_entity.type
_entity.pdbx_description
1 polymer ?
#
loop_
_entity_poly.entity_id
_entity_poly.type
_entity_poly.pdbx_seq_one_letter_code
_entity_poly.pdbx_strand_id
1 'polypeptide(L)'
;MKRNIKKPLCITLCTLLLAGSIGIAAHAAVPNEKNFGTAAASNGTAGLNSLNSDMLAATAPSASTGSPLSDAYEQNSKTETVYVFASASGEVHKIIVSDWIHNPLGSDTLTDSSTLGSVENVKGDETYTVNEAGLRVWDAKGNDIYCQGTTDSELPVSVSVSFSLDGVPVSAEELAGKSGRVKIRFDYINKCSETVEIDGKKEDIHVPFAMLTGVLLDGDVFSNVEVSNGKLVNDGDRIIAAGLAFPGLQENLGIDSEKLKIPNYVEITADAKNFKLTNTVTIAANELFNNIDSSKFDDIDSLKSSMTELSDSMTALTDGSSALYDGLCTLLEKSDELAAGIDALAEGAAQLKAGAQSAAQGAESLCGGADALAAGLAQIDSGSASLNNGAEQIFNSMLANANAQLAAAGLDIPALTIENYAQVLNAVIAQLGGNAPAIEQLKAQLDSYNAFYTGLQSYTAGVGSAKQGADNLAAGAAQLRDGTGALSTGAGSLYDGILELKNGIPALSDGVSQLRDGAMQLNDGLNELNEKGIQKLIDAVNGDVSSLAARLRATADVSKEYKSFSGLAEGTDGNVKFIYRTESIG
;
A
#
# COMPACT_ATOMS: atom_id res chain seq x y z
N MET A 1 15.81 14.65 25.78
CA MET A 1 16.19 15.91 25.10
C MET A 1 15.13 16.18 24.03
N LYS A 2 14.18 17.07 24.31
CA LYS A 2 13.11 17.46 23.35
C LYS A 2 13.71 18.49 22.38
N ARG A 3 13.73 18.18 21.09
CA ARG A 3 14.18 19.10 20.03
C ARG A 3 12.94 19.69 19.38
N ASN A 4 12.75 21.00 19.56
CA ASN A 4 11.67 21.80 18.98
C ASN A 4 11.81 21.83 17.45
N ILE A 5 10.84 21.28 16.73
CA ILE A 5 10.71 21.45 15.28
C ILE A 5 9.75 22.62 15.04
N LYS A 6 10.30 23.77 14.67
CA LYS A 6 9.55 24.91 14.12
C LYS A 6 9.66 24.83 12.59
N LYS A 7 8.60 24.45 11.87
CA LYS A 7 8.47 24.66 10.40
C LYS A 7 6.98 24.71 10.00
N PRO A 8 6.35 25.90 9.85
CA PRO A 8 5.02 25.98 9.22
C PRO A 8 5.04 26.52 7.79
N LEU A 9 6.18 26.93 7.21
CA LEU A 9 6.17 27.66 5.93
C LEU A 9 6.15 26.77 4.65
N CYS A 10 6.61 25.51 4.73
CA CYS A 10 6.64 24.60 3.56
C CYS A 10 5.33 23.82 3.33
N ILE A 11 4.45 23.74 4.32
CA ILE A 11 3.24 22.88 4.24
C ILE A 11 2.18 23.53 3.36
N THR A 12 2.07 24.86 3.36
CA THR A 12 0.98 25.59 2.70
C THR A 12 1.03 25.51 1.16
N LEU A 13 2.22 25.48 0.56
CA LEU A 13 2.38 25.36 -0.90
C LEU A 13 2.13 23.91 -1.39
N CYS A 14 2.53 22.91 -0.60
CA CYS A 14 2.23 21.50 -0.87
C CYS A 14 0.74 21.18 -0.69
N THR A 15 0.04 21.82 0.25
CA THR A 15 -1.40 21.63 0.42
C THR A 15 -2.23 22.16 -0.74
N LEU A 16 -1.79 23.19 -1.48
CA LEU A 16 -2.49 23.65 -2.69
C LEU A 16 -2.33 22.68 -3.88
N LEU A 17 -1.17 22.04 -4.00
CA LEU A 17 -0.94 20.99 -5.01
C LEU A 17 -1.63 19.66 -4.65
N LEU A 18 -1.81 19.36 -3.36
CA LEU A 18 -2.56 18.18 -2.87
C LEU A 18 -4.09 18.42 -2.82
N ALA A 19 -4.53 19.67 -2.64
CA ALA A 19 -5.94 20.08 -2.75
C ALA A 19 -6.42 20.19 -4.22
N GLY A 20 -5.54 19.94 -5.20
CA GLY A 20 -5.89 19.76 -6.62
C GLY A 20 -6.69 18.49 -6.93
N SER A 21 -7.16 17.77 -5.91
CA SER A 21 -8.17 16.70 -6.02
C SER A 21 -9.60 17.25 -5.89
N ILE A 22 -9.89 18.38 -6.55
CA ILE A 22 -11.28 18.79 -6.78
C ILE A 22 -11.80 17.95 -7.94
N GLY A 23 -12.55 16.90 -7.62
CA GLY A 23 -13.23 16.07 -8.60
C GLY A 23 -14.13 16.89 -9.52
N ILE A 24 -13.75 17.01 -10.79
CA ILE A 24 -14.60 17.55 -11.85
C ILE A 24 -15.58 16.45 -12.24
N ALA A 25 -16.77 16.45 -11.63
CA ALA A 25 -17.88 15.61 -12.06
C ALA A 25 -18.70 16.36 -13.13
N ALA A 26 -18.35 16.14 -14.40
CA ALA A 26 -19.22 16.47 -15.54
C ALA A 26 -20.31 15.40 -15.67
N HIS A 27 -21.59 15.77 -15.79
CA HIS A 27 -22.60 14.92 -16.42
C HIS A 27 -23.64 15.75 -17.18
N ALA A 28 -23.73 15.44 -18.48
CA ALA A 28 -24.76 15.89 -19.41
C ALA A 28 -26.00 14.98 -19.28
N ALA A 29 -27.20 15.55 -19.37
CA ALA A 29 -28.47 14.84 -19.34
C ALA A 29 -29.09 14.80 -20.75
N VAL A 30 -29.47 13.61 -21.23
CA VAL A 30 -30.59 13.40 -22.17
C VAL A 30 -31.25 12.04 -21.83
N PRO A 31 -32.60 11.94 -21.77
CA PRO A 31 -33.29 10.78 -21.20
C PRO A 31 -33.74 9.77 -22.26
N ASN A 32 -33.79 8.47 -21.91
CA ASN A 32 -34.99 7.69 -22.25
C ASN A 32 -35.18 6.41 -21.41
N GLU A 33 -36.45 6.09 -21.24
CA GLU A 33 -37.06 5.11 -20.37
C GLU A 33 -36.86 3.64 -20.79
N LYS A 34 -36.90 2.74 -19.77
CA LYS A 34 -37.77 1.56 -19.62
C LYS A 34 -37.09 0.23 -19.24
N ASN A 35 -37.50 -0.22 -18.05
CA ASN A 35 -37.84 -1.59 -17.63
C ASN A 35 -36.79 -2.53 -17.03
N PHE A 36 -37.04 -2.76 -15.73
CA PHE A 36 -36.61 -3.80 -14.80
C PHE A 36 -37.01 -5.23 -15.18
N GLY A 37 -36.27 -6.21 -14.61
CA GLY A 37 -36.69 -7.61 -14.45
C GLY A 37 -35.53 -8.57 -14.12
N THR A 38 -34.84 -8.43 -12.97
CA THR A 38 -34.96 -9.24 -11.73
C THR A 38 -34.26 -10.62 -11.68
N ALA A 39 -33.22 -10.70 -10.83
CA ALA A 39 -32.80 -11.79 -9.90
C ALA A 39 -31.28 -11.64 -9.65
N ALA A 40 -30.63 -11.90 -8.51
CA ALA A 40 -30.94 -12.17 -7.11
C ALA A 40 -29.57 -12.12 -6.38
N ALA A 41 -29.52 -11.58 -5.16
CA ALA A 41 -28.30 -11.09 -4.51
C ALA A 41 -27.62 -12.08 -3.54
N SER A 42 -26.30 -11.91 -3.33
CA SER A 42 -25.65 -12.05 -2.02
C SER A 42 -24.33 -11.26 -1.91
N ASN A 43 -24.43 -10.12 -1.20
CA ASN A 43 -23.48 -9.40 -0.30
C ASN A 43 -22.06 -9.04 -0.77
N GLY A 44 -21.58 -7.78 -0.71
CA GLY A 44 -22.14 -6.59 -0.04
C GLY A 44 -21.57 -5.28 -0.56
N THR A 45 -22.43 -4.50 -1.21
CA THR A 45 -22.27 -3.07 -1.53
C THR A 45 -23.59 -2.41 -1.17
N ALA A 46 -23.68 -1.87 0.05
CA ALA A 46 -24.82 -1.09 0.51
C ALA A 46 -24.30 0.22 1.09
N GLY A 47 -24.41 1.29 0.31
CA GLY A 47 -24.06 2.63 0.78
C GLY A 47 -23.84 3.73 -0.27
N LEU A 48 -24.43 3.66 -1.47
CA LEU A 48 -24.22 4.71 -2.50
C LEU A 48 -25.49 5.20 -3.23
N ASN A 49 -26.69 4.74 -2.87
CA ASN A 49 -27.95 5.12 -3.56
C ASN A 49 -28.83 6.16 -2.82
N SER A 50 -28.27 6.94 -1.89
CA SER A 50 -29.04 7.97 -1.15
C SER A 50 -28.51 9.40 -1.27
N LEU A 51 -27.64 9.72 -2.23
CA LEU A 51 -27.07 11.08 -2.37
C LEU A 51 -27.71 11.92 -3.50
N ASN A 52 -28.79 11.44 -4.12
CA ASN A 52 -29.33 12.04 -5.34
C ASN A 52 -30.34 13.18 -5.13
N SER A 53 -30.45 13.75 -3.92
CA SER A 53 -31.35 14.88 -3.63
C SER A 53 -30.75 16.00 -2.79
N ASP A 54 -29.50 15.89 -2.33
CA ASP A 54 -28.89 16.89 -1.42
C ASP A 54 -27.77 17.72 -2.07
N MET A 55 -27.41 17.46 -3.33
CA MET A 55 -26.30 18.14 -4.03
C MET A 55 -26.76 19.33 -4.89
N LEU A 56 -27.83 20.00 -4.48
CA LEU A 56 -28.26 21.30 -5.03
C LEU A 56 -28.55 22.35 -3.93
N ALA A 57 -28.21 22.06 -2.68
CA ALA A 57 -28.26 23.02 -1.58
C ALA A 57 -26.84 23.44 -1.19
N ALA A 58 -26.55 24.73 -1.40
CA ALA A 58 -25.32 25.38 -1.03
C ALA A 58 -24.97 25.20 0.46
N THR A 59 -23.95 24.38 0.75
CA THR A 59 -23.22 24.41 2.01
C THR A 59 -21.96 25.27 1.86
N ALA A 60 -21.89 26.31 2.69
CA ALA A 60 -20.80 27.28 2.80
C ALA A 60 -19.42 26.60 2.95
N PRO A 61 -18.32 27.24 2.50
CA PRO A 61 -16.99 26.71 2.71
C PRO A 61 -16.69 26.59 4.21
N SER A 62 -16.27 25.39 4.63
CA SER A 62 -15.84 25.12 6.00
C SER A 62 -14.56 25.90 6.31
N ALA A 63 -14.57 26.57 7.46
CA ALA A 63 -13.48 27.39 7.99
C ALA A 63 -12.15 26.63 8.05
N SER A 64 -11.07 27.31 7.62
CA SER A 64 -9.71 26.89 7.87
C SER A 64 -9.44 26.92 9.39
N THR A 65 -8.82 25.86 9.90
CA THR A 65 -8.43 25.75 11.31
C THR A 65 -7.31 26.73 11.62
N GLY A 66 -7.63 27.73 12.46
CA GLY A 66 -6.75 28.83 12.85
C GLY A 66 -5.53 28.46 13.69
N SER A 67 -4.50 29.31 13.57
CA SER A 67 -3.45 29.50 14.58
C SER A 67 -3.94 30.44 15.70
N PRO A 68 -3.32 30.42 16.90
CA PRO A 68 -3.97 30.93 18.10
C PRO A 68 -3.99 32.47 18.17
N LEU A 69 -5.22 32.95 18.37
CA LEU A 69 -5.71 34.23 18.90
C LEU A 69 -4.67 35.23 19.42
N SER A 70 -4.59 36.37 18.73
CA SER A 70 -4.36 37.67 19.36
C SER A 70 -5.62 38.51 19.20
N ASP A 71 -6.09 39.08 20.31
CA ASP A 71 -7.32 39.87 20.44
C ASP A 71 -7.47 40.93 19.33
N ALA A 72 -8.37 40.67 18.37
CA ALA A 72 -8.88 41.66 17.43
C ALA A 72 -10.39 41.48 17.36
N TYR A 73 -11.15 42.56 17.58
CA TYR A 73 -12.60 42.60 17.45
C TYR A 73 -13.01 41.98 16.10
N GLU A 74 -13.96 41.04 16.09
CA GLU A 74 -14.46 40.38 14.87
C GLU A 74 -15.04 41.43 13.92
N GLN A 75 -14.26 41.84 12.91
CA GLN A 75 -14.66 42.81 11.92
C GLN A 75 -15.54 42.13 10.85
N ASN A 76 -16.50 42.86 10.28
CA ASN A 76 -17.26 42.35 9.12
C ASN A 76 -16.29 42.07 7.96
N SER A 77 -16.57 41.03 7.18
CA SER A 77 -15.76 40.69 6.01
C SER A 77 -16.61 40.37 4.80
N LYS A 78 -16.02 40.53 3.61
CA LYS A 78 -16.66 40.27 2.33
C LYS A 78 -15.79 39.32 1.50
N THR A 79 -16.36 38.20 1.09
CA THR A 79 -15.75 37.28 0.12
C THR A 79 -16.49 37.38 -1.20
N GLU A 80 -15.77 37.72 -2.26
CA GLU A 80 -16.29 37.99 -3.60
C GLU A 80 -15.81 36.93 -4.60
N THR A 81 -16.73 36.32 -5.34
CA THR A 81 -16.42 35.43 -6.45
C THR A 81 -17.01 35.98 -7.74
N VAL A 82 -16.13 36.37 -8.67
CA VAL A 82 -16.48 36.94 -9.96
C VAL A 82 -16.47 35.84 -11.02
N TYR A 83 -17.63 35.39 -11.46
CA TYR A 83 -17.78 34.45 -12.57
C TYR A 83 -17.81 35.19 -13.89
N VAL A 84 -16.85 34.88 -14.76
CA VAL A 84 -16.73 35.44 -16.10
C VAL A 84 -17.06 34.35 -17.11
N PHE A 85 -18.16 34.52 -17.84
CA PHE A 85 -18.57 33.61 -18.92
C PHE A 85 -18.10 34.20 -20.24
N ALA A 86 -17.30 33.42 -20.97
CA ALA A 86 -16.68 33.86 -22.20
C ALA A 86 -16.80 32.80 -23.30
N SER A 87 -16.68 33.22 -24.55
CA SER A 87 -16.60 32.33 -25.70
C SER A 87 -15.39 31.39 -25.61
N ALA A 88 -15.29 30.42 -26.52
CA ALA A 88 -14.13 29.53 -26.61
C ALA A 88 -12.79 30.27 -26.84
N SER A 89 -12.81 31.49 -27.39
CA SER A 89 -11.64 32.35 -27.59
C SER A 89 -11.37 33.34 -26.44
N GLY A 90 -12.27 33.41 -25.44
CA GLY A 90 -12.13 34.31 -24.29
C GLY A 90 -12.89 35.64 -24.41
N GLU A 91 -13.78 35.81 -25.39
CA GLU A 91 -14.64 37.00 -25.49
C GLU A 91 -15.73 36.97 -24.40
N VAL A 92 -15.73 37.96 -23.50
CA VAL A 92 -16.64 38.00 -22.35
C VAL A 92 -18.07 38.33 -22.77
N HIS A 93 -19.02 37.49 -22.37
CA HIS A 93 -20.45 37.69 -22.61
C HIS A 93 -21.21 38.14 -21.37
N LYS A 94 -20.80 37.66 -20.19
CA LYS A 94 -21.51 37.91 -18.92
C LYS A 94 -20.55 37.85 -17.75
N ILE A 95 -20.67 38.83 -16.86
CA ILE A 95 -19.99 38.84 -15.56
C ILE A 95 -21.05 38.76 -14.46
N ILE A 96 -20.89 37.78 -13.59
CA ILE A 96 -21.71 37.59 -12.41
C ILE A 96 -20.80 37.72 -11.19
N VAL A 97 -21.17 38.56 -10.25
CA VAL A 97 -20.46 38.69 -8.98
C VAL A 97 -21.32 38.09 -7.89
N SER A 98 -20.75 37.14 -7.15
CA SER A 98 -21.36 36.54 -5.97
C SER A 98 -20.61 37.02 -4.73
N ASP A 99 -21.32 37.71 -3.87
CA ASP A 99 -20.81 38.29 -2.63
C ASP A 99 -21.34 37.53 -1.43
N TRP A 100 -20.45 37.17 -0.52
CA TRP A 100 -20.77 36.76 0.84
C TRP A 100 -20.26 37.83 1.80
N ILE A 101 -21.19 38.54 2.44
CA ILE A 101 -20.90 39.52 3.48
C ILE A 101 -21.12 38.81 4.83
N HIS A 102 -20.01 38.50 5.49
CA HIS A 102 -19.99 37.85 6.79
C HIS A 102 -20.22 38.86 7.91
N ASN A 103 -21.16 38.55 8.80
CA ASN A 103 -21.66 39.42 9.87
C ASN A 103 -21.41 38.82 11.25
N PRO A 104 -20.14 38.65 11.66
CA PRO A 104 -19.82 38.00 12.94
C PRO A 104 -20.33 38.82 14.15
N LEU A 105 -20.48 40.14 13.97
CA LEU A 105 -21.02 41.04 14.98
C LEU A 105 -22.53 40.90 15.21
N GLY A 106 -23.24 40.13 14.37
CA GLY A 106 -24.68 39.96 14.47
C GLY A 106 -25.45 41.28 14.30
N SER A 107 -24.97 42.16 13.42
CA SER A 107 -25.59 43.47 13.20
C SER A 107 -26.96 43.31 12.52
N ASP A 108 -27.96 44.10 12.97
CA ASP A 108 -29.29 44.12 12.35
C ASP A 108 -29.26 44.66 10.92
N THR A 109 -28.31 45.55 10.62
CA THR A 109 -28.12 46.11 9.28
C THR A 109 -26.68 46.02 8.82
N LEU A 110 -26.49 45.83 7.51
CA LEU A 110 -25.19 45.84 6.86
C LEU A 110 -25.21 46.74 5.63
N THR A 111 -24.22 47.61 5.52
CA THR A 111 -24.03 48.46 4.35
C THR A 111 -23.19 47.71 3.31
N ASP A 112 -23.72 47.60 2.10
CA ASP A 112 -23.06 47.05 0.93
C ASP A 112 -22.71 48.19 -0.04
N SER A 113 -21.42 48.44 -0.18
CA SER A 113 -20.86 49.46 -1.08
C SER A 113 -20.56 48.94 -2.49
N SER A 114 -21.02 47.73 -2.83
CA SER A 114 -20.78 47.19 -4.16
C SER A 114 -21.48 48.01 -5.25
N THR A 115 -20.89 48.05 -6.42
CA THR A 115 -21.38 48.79 -7.59
C THR A 115 -22.23 47.93 -8.53
N LEU A 116 -22.65 46.75 -8.05
CA LEU A 116 -23.39 45.76 -8.83
C LEU A 116 -24.80 46.25 -9.22
N GLY A 117 -25.18 45.90 -10.45
CA GLY A 117 -26.55 45.98 -10.94
C GLY A 117 -27.31 44.68 -10.72
N SER A 118 -28.65 44.76 -10.73
CA SER A 118 -29.54 43.58 -10.62
C SER A 118 -29.20 42.64 -9.46
N VAL A 119 -29.02 43.22 -8.26
CA VAL A 119 -28.61 42.47 -7.07
C VAL A 119 -29.79 41.71 -6.48
N GLU A 120 -29.60 40.41 -6.28
CA GLU A 120 -30.57 39.50 -5.69
C GLU A 120 -29.96 38.77 -4.49
N ASN A 121 -30.76 38.55 -3.45
CA ASN A 121 -30.38 37.64 -2.37
C ASN A 121 -30.54 36.19 -2.88
N VAL A 122 -29.46 35.41 -2.80
CA VAL A 122 -29.43 34.02 -3.28
C VAL A 122 -29.57 33.01 -2.14
N LYS A 123 -29.52 33.46 -0.88
CA LYS A 123 -29.71 32.60 0.29
C LYS A 123 -30.24 33.40 1.48
N GLY A 124 -31.52 33.19 1.78
CA GLY A 124 -32.25 33.85 2.86
C GLY A 124 -33.37 34.74 2.34
N ASP A 125 -34.07 35.41 3.26
CA ASP A 125 -35.20 36.29 2.98
C ASP A 125 -34.89 37.76 3.32
N GLU A 126 -33.62 38.07 3.61
CA GLU A 126 -33.14 39.43 3.90
C GLU A 126 -33.32 40.32 2.68
N THR A 127 -33.88 41.50 2.90
CA THR A 127 -34.13 42.52 1.88
C THR A 127 -33.20 43.70 2.09
N TYR A 128 -32.99 44.53 1.06
CA TYR A 128 -32.23 45.76 1.19
C TYR A 128 -33.04 46.99 0.78
N THR A 129 -32.63 48.14 1.30
CA THR A 129 -33.03 49.46 0.81
C THR A 129 -31.81 50.19 0.26
N VAL A 130 -32.00 51.28 -0.47
CA VAL A 130 -30.91 52.15 -0.93
C VAL A 130 -30.95 53.44 -0.13
N ASN A 131 -29.85 53.81 0.51
CA ASN A 131 -29.76 55.01 1.34
C ASN A 131 -29.53 56.28 0.50
N GLU A 132 -29.50 57.45 1.14
CA GLU A 132 -29.29 58.74 0.46
C GLU A 132 -27.94 58.86 -0.27
N ALA A 133 -26.93 58.08 0.15
CA ALA A 133 -25.63 57.99 -0.50
C ALA A 133 -25.60 57.00 -1.69
N GLY A 134 -26.73 56.38 -2.01
CA GLY A 134 -26.84 55.38 -3.08
C GLY A 134 -26.30 54.00 -2.72
N LEU A 135 -25.97 53.75 -1.45
CA LEU A 135 -25.45 52.46 -0.98
C LEU A 135 -26.59 51.52 -0.60
N ARG A 136 -26.40 50.22 -0.83
CA ARG A 136 -27.36 49.20 -0.39
C ARG A 136 -27.22 48.99 1.12
N VAL A 137 -28.35 48.94 1.81
CA VAL A 137 -28.42 48.67 3.25
C VAL A 137 -29.33 47.45 3.44
N TRP A 138 -28.72 46.32 3.77
CA TRP A 138 -29.38 45.05 4.04
C TRP A 138 -30.01 45.06 5.44
N ASP A 139 -31.26 44.60 5.55
CA ASP A 139 -31.91 44.21 6.79
C ASP A 139 -31.44 42.81 7.18
N ALA A 140 -30.22 42.74 7.70
CA ALA A 140 -29.46 41.53 7.93
C ALA A 140 -29.96 40.70 9.12
N LYS A 141 -30.62 41.31 10.12
CA LYS A 141 -31.20 40.61 11.29
C LYS A 141 -30.20 39.69 12.00
N GLY A 142 -28.93 40.09 12.02
CA GLY A 142 -27.84 39.30 12.58
C GLY A 142 -27.33 38.15 11.71
N ASN A 143 -27.85 37.98 10.50
CA ASN A 143 -27.40 36.96 9.54
C ASN A 143 -26.31 37.49 8.60
N ASP A 144 -25.59 36.56 7.98
CA ASP A 144 -24.76 36.80 6.80
C ASP A 144 -25.63 37.12 5.58
N ILE A 145 -25.08 37.90 4.65
CA ILE A 145 -25.75 38.18 3.37
C ILE A 145 -25.03 37.44 2.25
N TYR A 146 -25.82 36.73 1.43
CA TYR A 146 -25.35 36.09 0.20
C TYR A 146 -26.10 36.71 -0.95
N CYS A 147 -25.43 37.55 -1.74
CA CYS A 147 -26.06 38.23 -2.86
C CYS A 147 -25.29 37.99 -4.15
N GLN A 148 -26.02 38.13 -5.26
CA GLN A 148 -25.47 37.99 -6.60
C GLN A 148 -25.94 39.17 -7.44
N GLY A 149 -25.04 39.73 -8.24
CA GLY A 149 -25.37 40.79 -9.20
C GLY A 149 -24.58 40.69 -10.49
N THR A 150 -24.82 41.62 -11.40
CA THR A 150 -24.12 41.76 -12.67
C THR A 150 -23.33 43.06 -12.71
N THR A 151 -22.27 43.10 -13.52
CA THR A 151 -21.46 44.31 -13.72
C THR A 151 -20.86 44.35 -15.13
N ASP A 152 -20.63 45.56 -15.62
CA ASP A 152 -19.92 45.85 -16.86
C ASP A 152 -18.51 46.43 -16.60
N SER A 153 -18.05 46.40 -15.35
CA SER A 153 -16.71 46.87 -14.96
C SER A 153 -15.60 46.09 -15.69
N GLU A 154 -14.52 46.78 -16.02
CA GLU A 154 -13.36 46.16 -16.65
C GLU A 154 -12.67 45.17 -15.70
N LEU A 155 -12.44 43.94 -16.16
CA LEU A 155 -11.77 42.89 -15.39
C LEU A 155 -10.28 43.22 -15.20
N PRO A 156 -9.71 42.94 -14.01
CA PRO A 156 -8.30 43.27 -13.71
C PRO A 156 -7.31 42.42 -14.51
N VAL A 157 -7.72 41.22 -14.93
CA VAL A 157 -6.94 40.34 -15.80
C VAL A 157 -7.85 39.82 -16.90
N SER A 158 -7.46 39.92 -18.17
CA SER A 158 -8.22 39.29 -19.26
C SER A 158 -7.65 37.91 -19.60
N VAL A 159 -8.52 36.97 -19.97
CA VAL A 159 -8.15 35.64 -20.48
C VAL A 159 -8.45 35.59 -21.97
N SER A 160 -7.45 35.27 -22.79
CA SER A 160 -7.59 35.02 -24.23
C SER A 160 -7.15 33.60 -24.54
N VAL A 161 -7.88 32.90 -25.40
CA VAL A 161 -7.54 31.54 -25.83
C VAL A 161 -7.28 31.53 -27.33
N SER A 162 -6.11 31.04 -27.72
CA SER A 162 -5.72 30.87 -29.12
C SER A 162 -5.46 29.41 -29.45
N PHE A 163 -5.77 29.03 -30.69
CA PHE A 163 -5.67 27.68 -31.18
C PHE A 163 -4.78 27.61 -32.42
N SER A 164 -3.99 26.54 -32.54
CA SER A 164 -3.39 26.15 -33.81
C SER A 164 -3.53 24.65 -34.07
N LEU A 165 -3.67 24.30 -35.33
CA LEU A 165 -3.72 22.92 -35.83
C LEU A 165 -2.54 22.72 -36.79
N ASP A 166 -1.70 21.74 -36.50
CA ASP A 166 -0.48 21.44 -37.26
C ASP A 166 0.42 22.67 -37.47
N GLY A 167 0.47 23.53 -36.44
CA GLY A 167 1.23 24.78 -36.43
C GLY A 167 0.56 25.96 -37.13
N VAL A 168 -0.60 25.77 -37.77
CA VAL A 168 -1.36 26.85 -38.43
C VAL A 168 -2.40 27.41 -37.46
N PRO A 169 -2.44 28.72 -37.19
CA PRO A 169 -3.50 29.34 -36.39
C PRO A 169 -4.89 29.07 -36.98
N VAL A 170 -5.86 28.71 -36.15
CA VAL A 170 -7.24 28.41 -36.55
C VAL A 170 -8.23 28.98 -35.54
N SER A 171 -9.48 29.24 -35.95
CA SER A 171 -10.55 29.60 -35.00
C SER A 171 -11.04 28.38 -34.21
N ALA A 172 -11.73 28.62 -33.10
CA ALA A 172 -12.35 27.56 -32.30
C ALA A 172 -13.38 26.76 -33.13
N GLU A 173 -14.17 27.45 -33.97
CA GLU A 173 -15.19 26.86 -34.83
C GLU A 173 -14.59 26.02 -35.95
N GLU A 174 -13.46 26.46 -36.53
CA GLU A 174 -12.75 25.72 -37.58
C GLU A 174 -12.05 24.46 -37.07
N LEU A 175 -11.71 24.45 -35.77
CA LEU A 175 -11.03 23.35 -35.11
C LEU A 175 -11.98 22.18 -34.77
N ALA A 176 -13.27 22.46 -34.59
CA ALA A 176 -14.28 21.45 -34.25
C ALA A 176 -14.25 20.26 -35.24
N GLY A 177 -14.10 19.05 -34.71
CA GLY A 177 -14.06 17.81 -35.48
C GLY A 177 -12.82 17.60 -36.36
N LYS A 178 -11.81 18.49 -36.30
CA LYS A 178 -10.53 18.29 -36.99
C LYS A 178 -9.64 17.32 -36.24
N SER A 179 -8.65 16.76 -36.94
CA SER A 179 -7.64 15.89 -36.36
C SER A 179 -6.26 16.39 -36.76
N GLY A 180 -5.28 16.28 -35.85
CA GLY A 180 -3.93 16.77 -36.04
C GLY A 180 -3.30 17.16 -34.72
N ARG A 181 -2.09 17.74 -34.76
CA ARG A 181 -1.43 18.23 -33.55
C ARG A 181 -1.96 19.61 -33.21
N VAL A 182 -2.68 19.70 -32.10
CA VAL A 182 -3.29 20.93 -31.62
C VAL A 182 -2.43 21.60 -30.57
N LYS A 183 -2.50 22.93 -30.55
CA LYS A 183 -1.97 23.77 -29.49
C LYS A 183 -3.10 24.67 -29.00
N ILE A 184 -3.31 24.69 -27.69
CA ILE A 184 -4.25 25.55 -26.99
C ILE A 184 -3.43 26.44 -26.08
N ARG A 185 -3.48 27.76 -26.30
CA ARG A 185 -2.70 28.72 -25.52
C ARG A 185 -3.63 29.72 -24.84
N PHE A 186 -3.50 29.80 -23.52
CA PHE A 186 -4.18 30.75 -22.65
C PHE A 186 -3.23 31.88 -22.31
N ASP A 187 -3.50 33.06 -22.85
CA ASP A 187 -2.76 34.27 -22.55
C ASP A 187 -3.53 35.12 -21.53
N TYR A 188 -2.79 35.68 -20.58
CA TYR A 188 -3.35 36.51 -19.52
C TYR A 188 -2.76 37.92 -19.60
N ILE A 189 -3.61 38.94 -19.62
CA ILE A 189 -3.17 40.34 -19.64
C ILE A 189 -3.61 40.98 -18.34
N ASN A 190 -2.64 41.29 -17.48
CA ASN A 190 -2.88 42.03 -16.25
C ASN A 190 -2.99 43.53 -16.56
N LYS A 191 -4.10 44.14 -16.15
CA LYS A 191 -4.43 45.55 -16.40
C LYS A 191 -4.44 46.37 -15.12
N CYS A 192 -4.26 45.72 -13.97
CA CYS A 192 -4.36 46.36 -12.66
C CYS A 192 -2.97 46.60 -12.11
N SER A 193 -2.60 47.87 -11.92
CA SER A 193 -1.31 48.28 -11.41
C SER A 193 -1.41 49.52 -10.54
N GLU A 194 -0.48 49.64 -9.58
CA GLU A 194 -0.30 50.82 -8.76
C GLU A 194 1.12 51.37 -8.93
N THR A 195 1.24 52.69 -9.00
CA THR A 195 2.56 53.36 -9.02
C THR A 195 3.08 53.46 -7.60
N VAL A 196 4.19 52.78 -7.32
CA VAL A 196 4.86 52.77 -6.02
C VAL A 196 6.30 53.28 -6.14
N GLU A 197 6.88 53.73 -5.03
CA GLU A 197 8.28 54.15 -4.99
C GLU A 197 9.16 53.00 -4.48
N ILE A 198 10.05 52.48 -5.32
CA ILE A 198 11.01 51.42 -5.00
C ILE A 198 12.41 52.00 -5.22
N ASP A 199 13.25 51.98 -4.19
CA ASP A 199 14.63 52.49 -4.23
C ASP A 199 14.75 53.93 -4.78
N GLY A 200 13.77 54.78 -4.47
CA GLY A 200 13.73 56.19 -4.91
C GLY A 200 13.27 56.39 -6.37
N LYS A 201 12.77 55.35 -7.04
CA LYS A 201 12.19 55.40 -8.39
C LYS A 201 10.71 55.07 -8.34
N LYS A 202 9.91 55.79 -9.12
CA LYS A 202 8.51 55.46 -9.35
C LYS A 202 8.43 54.33 -10.37
N GLU A 203 7.82 53.22 -9.98
CA GLU A 203 7.60 52.05 -10.82
C GLU A 203 6.14 51.62 -10.72
N ASP A 204 5.58 51.14 -11.82
CA ASP A 204 4.24 50.55 -11.85
C ASP A 204 4.34 49.07 -11.49
N ILE A 205 3.69 48.70 -10.39
CA ILE A 205 3.62 47.33 -9.89
C ILE A 205 2.22 46.81 -10.12
N HIS A 206 2.12 45.70 -10.85
CA HIS A 206 0.85 45.04 -11.09
C HIS A 206 0.33 44.37 -9.81
N VAL A 207 -0.98 44.38 -9.61
CA VAL A 207 -1.61 43.52 -8.60
C VAL A 207 -1.34 42.07 -9.02
N PRO A 208 -0.66 41.26 -8.19
CA PRO A 208 -0.26 39.93 -8.59
C PRO A 208 -1.47 38.98 -8.57
N PHE A 209 -1.77 38.39 -9.73
CA PHE A 209 -2.77 37.33 -9.86
C PHE A 209 -2.10 36.01 -10.24
N ALA A 210 -2.41 34.96 -9.47
CA ALA A 210 -2.10 33.60 -9.85
C ALA A 210 -3.23 33.06 -10.74
N MET A 211 -2.90 32.71 -11.98
CA MET A 211 -3.82 32.20 -13.00
C MET A 211 -3.70 30.67 -13.07
N LEU A 212 -4.63 29.96 -12.44
CA LEU A 212 -4.70 28.49 -12.48
C LEU A 212 -5.72 28.05 -13.54
N THR A 213 -5.23 27.48 -14.64
CA THR A 213 -6.08 26.99 -15.73
C THR A 213 -6.16 25.47 -15.71
N GLY A 214 -7.39 24.97 -15.56
CA GLY A 214 -7.72 23.55 -15.64
C GLY A 214 -8.46 23.23 -16.94
N VAL A 215 -7.97 22.22 -17.64
CA VAL A 215 -8.60 21.67 -18.84
C VAL A 215 -8.79 20.17 -18.66
N LEU A 216 -10.02 19.71 -18.85
CA LEU A 216 -10.34 18.30 -18.93
C LEU A 216 -10.35 17.88 -20.40
N LEU A 217 -9.54 16.88 -20.72
CA LEU A 217 -9.35 16.34 -22.06
C LEU A 217 -9.79 14.87 -22.04
N ASP A 218 -10.55 14.48 -23.06
CA ASP A 218 -11.03 13.11 -23.27
C ASP A 218 -9.91 12.23 -23.86
N GLY A 219 -9.58 11.11 -23.21
CA GLY A 219 -8.52 10.19 -23.64
C GLY A 219 -8.77 9.51 -24.99
N ASP A 220 -10.02 9.41 -25.44
CA ASP A 220 -10.35 8.89 -26.77
C ASP A 220 -10.08 9.93 -27.88
N VAL A 221 -10.10 11.22 -27.50
CA VAL A 221 -9.90 12.36 -28.41
C VAL A 221 -8.45 12.80 -28.42
N PHE A 222 -7.80 12.86 -27.26
CA PHE A 222 -6.48 13.43 -27.08
C PHE A 222 -5.43 12.39 -26.68
N SER A 223 -4.27 12.46 -27.31
CA SER A 223 -3.09 11.65 -26.98
C SER A 223 -1.84 12.51 -27.04
N ASN A 224 -0.73 12.03 -26.47
CA ASN A 224 0.55 12.76 -26.46
C ASN A 224 0.41 14.19 -25.93
N VAL A 225 -0.31 14.34 -24.82
CA VAL A 225 -0.61 15.64 -24.23
C VAL A 225 0.59 16.15 -23.45
N GLU A 226 0.94 17.41 -23.68
CA GLU A 226 2.02 18.14 -23.00
C GLU A 226 1.47 19.47 -22.47
N VAL A 227 1.98 19.94 -21.32
CA VAL A 227 1.67 21.26 -20.75
C VAL A 227 2.96 22.00 -20.41
N SER A 228 3.09 23.26 -20.82
CA SER A 228 4.35 24.01 -20.73
C SER A 228 4.79 24.37 -19.30
N ASN A 229 3.84 24.73 -18.44
CA ASN A 229 4.07 25.21 -17.08
C ASN A 229 2.94 24.73 -16.18
N GLY A 230 2.84 23.41 -16.07
CA GLY A 230 1.73 22.75 -15.42
C GLY A 230 2.01 21.30 -15.08
N LYS A 231 0.98 20.65 -14.55
CA LYS A 231 0.98 19.22 -14.28
C LYS A 231 -0.10 18.55 -15.12
N LEU A 232 0.25 17.39 -15.64
CA LEU A 232 -0.67 16.49 -16.31
C LEU A 232 -1.00 15.32 -15.38
N VAL A 233 -2.27 14.98 -15.27
CA VAL A 233 -2.76 13.78 -14.61
C VAL A 233 -3.58 13.00 -15.62
N ASN A 234 -3.28 11.72 -15.77
CA ASN A 234 -3.95 10.84 -16.72
C ASN A 234 -4.33 9.54 -16.00
N ASP A 235 -5.60 9.17 -16.03
CA ASP A 235 -6.14 7.93 -15.45
C ASP A 235 -6.53 6.88 -16.50
N GLY A 236 -6.25 7.14 -17.77
CA GLY A 236 -6.56 6.29 -18.92
C GLY A 236 -7.72 6.84 -19.76
N ASP A 237 -8.82 7.22 -19.10
CA ASP A 237 -10.03 7.72 -19.77
C ASP A 237 -10.05 9.25 -19.81
N ARG A 238 -9.44 9.91 -18.82
CA ARG A 238 -9.44 11.35 -18.66
C ARG A 238 -8.04 11.89 -18.46
N ILE A 239 -7.76 12.96 -19.16
CA ILE A 239 -6.52 13.70 -19.05
C ILE A 239 -6.85 15.07 -18.47
N ILE A 240 -6.32 15.37 -17.28
CA ILE A 240 -6.41 16.69 -16.65
C ILE A 240 -5.10 17.41 -16.90
N ALA A 241 -5.17 18.54 -17.60
CA ALA A 241 -4.05 19.47 -17.73
C ALA A 241 -4.30 20.70 -16.85
N ALA A 242 -3.45 20.91 -15.86
CA ALA A 242 -3.50 22.06 -14.96
C ALA A 242 -2.25 22.92 -15.15
N GLY A 243 -2.40 24.15 -15.62
CA GLY A 243 -1.30 25.11 -15.80
C GLY A 243 -1.39 26.30 -14.85
N LEU A 244 -0.25 26.88 -14.50
CA LEU A 244 -0.15 28.03 -13.61
C LEU A 244 0.65 29.17 -14.23
N ALA A 245 0.13 30.38 -14.24
CA ALA A 245 0.82 31.57 -14.73
C ALA A 245 0.63 32.78 -13.81
N PHE A 246 1.53 33.76 -13.93
CA PHE A 246 1.60 34.96 -13.11
C PHE A 246 1.83 36.20 -13.99
N PRO A 247 0.81 36.68 -14.71
CA PRO A 247 0.94 37.81 -15.63
C PRO A 247 1.37 39.08 -14.89
N GLY A 248 2.49 39.67 -15.31
CA GLY A 248 3.09 40.87 -14.72
C GLY A 248 4.06 40.61 -13.56
N LEU A 249 4.15 39.37 -13.04
CA LEU A 249 4.97 39.10 -11.86
C LEU A 249 6.48 39.15 -12.17
N GLN A 250 6.90 38.74 -13.36
CA GLN A 250 8.31 38.80 -13.73
C GLN A 250 8.82 40.24 -13.77
N GLU A 251 8.00 41.12 -14.34
CA GLU A 251 8.23 42.56 -14.43
C GLU A 251 8.25 43.19 -13.04
N ASN A 252 7.25 42.88 -12.19
CA ASN A 252 7.20 43.36 -10.82
C ASN A 252 8.49 43.06 -10.04
N LEU A 253 8.96 41.81 -10.16
CA LEU A 253 10.15 41.32 -9.44
C LEU A 253 11.47 41.77 -10.07
N GLY A 254 11.47 42.33 -11.28
CA GLY A 254 12.69 42.78 -11.96
C GLY A 254 13.68 41.64 -12.24
N ILE A 255 13.18 40.40 -12.34
CA ILE A 255 14.01 39.21 -12.53
C ILE A 255 14.30 39.02 -14.02
N ASP A 256 15.56 38.78 -14.34
CA ASP A 256 15.97 38.44 -15.70
C ASP A 256 15.37 37.09 -16.13
N SER A 257 14.60 37.11 -17.22
CA SER A 257 13.97 35.93 -17.80
C SER A 257 14.95 34.82 -18.20
N GLU A 258 16.23 35.16 -18.44
CA GLU A 258 17.28 34.17 -18.72
C GLU A 258 17.73 33.44 -17.45
N LYS A 259 17.61 34.08 -16.28
CA LYS A 259 17.97 33.50 -14.98
C LYS A 259 16.84 32.65 -14.42
N LEU A 260 15.63 33.20 -14.39
CA LEU A 260 14.45 32.52 -13.89
C LEU A 260 13.24 32.97 -14.71
N LYS A 261 12.57 32.01 -15.35
CA LYS A 261 11.38 32.27 -16.16
C LYS A 261 10.13 32.04 -15.32
N ILE A 262 9.40 33.12 -15.05
CA ILE A 262 8.07 33.11 -14.46
C ILE A 262 7.05 33.04 -15.62
N PRO A 263 6.19 32.02 -15.66
CA PRO A 263 5.25 31.85 -16.76
C PRO A 263 4.17 32.93 -16.75
N ASN A 264 3.85 33.48 -17.92
CA ASN A 264 2.78 34.47 -18.13
C ASN A 264 1.63 33.96 -19.01
N TYR A 265 1.72 32.71 -19.50
CA TYR A 265 0.68 32.01 -20.25
C TYR A 265 0.63 30.54 -19.83
N VAL A 266 -0.41 29.82 -20.23
CA VAL A 266 -0.44 28.35 -20.17
C VAL A 266 -0.60 27.81 -21.59
N GLU A 267 0.24 26.86 -21.99
CA GLU A 267 0.15 26.20 -23.28
C GLU A 267 -0.03 24.70 -23.09
N ILE A 268 -1.00 24.13 -23.83
CA ILE A 268 -1.27 22.70 -23.89
C ILE A 268 -1.09 22.27 -25.35
N THR A 269 -0.31 21.23 -25.59
CA THR A 269 -0.23 20.60 -26.92
C THR A 269 -0.67 19.16 -26.85
N ALA A 270 -1.32 18.65 -27.89
CA ALA A 270 -1.81 17.28 -27.94
C ALA A 270 -2.01 16.83 -29.39
N ASP A 271 -1.94 15.54 -29.64
CA ASP A 271 -2.50 14.95 -30.85
C ASP A 271 -4.00 14.73 -30.63
N ALA A 272 -4.84 15.33 -31.47
CA ALA A 272 -6.29 15.25 -31.37
C ALA A 272 -6.89 14.47 -32.54
N LYS A 273 -7.93 13.69 -32.27
CA LYS A 273 -8.80 13.06 -33.27
C LYS A 273 -10.22 13.56 -33.10
N ASN A 274 -10.82 14.10 -34.15
CA ASN A 274 -12.18 14.64 -34.11
C ASN A 274 -12.35 15.61 -32.93
N PHE A 275 -11.52 16.65 -32.92
CA PHE A 275 -11.32 17.56 -31.80
C PHE A 275 -12.63 18.04 -31.19
N LYS A 276 -12.73 17.84 -29.87
CA LYS A 276 -13.79 18.33 -29.01
C LYS A 276 -13.18 18.76 -27.69
N LEU A 277 -13.58 19.92 -27.19
CA LEU A 277 -13.08 20.48 -25.95
C LEU A 277 -14.27 20.87 -25.09
N THR A 278 -14.35 20.33 -23.87
CA THR A 278 -15.33 20.82 -22.89
C THR A 278 -14.98 22.25 -22.45
N ASN A 279 -15.88 22.91 -21.73
CA ASN A 279 -15.58 24.22 -21.16
C ASN A 279 -14.28 24.18 -20.35
N THR A 280 -13.44 25.21 -20.48
CA THR A 280 -12.23 25.35 -19.67
C THR A 280 -12.52 26.24 -18.47
N VAL A 281 -11.71 26.12 -17.42
CA VAL A 281 -11.83 26.96 -16.23
C VAL A 281 -10.48 27.57 -15.90
N THR A 282 -10.45 28.89 -15.72
CA THR A 282 -9.30 29.61 -15.18
C THR A 282 -9.70 30.31 -13.89
N ILE A 283 -8.97 30.07 -12.82
CA ILE A 283 -9.13 30.80 -11.55
C ILE A 283 -8.03 31.85 -11.48
N ALA A 284 -8.41 33.11 -11.27
CA ALA A 284 -7.47 34.18 -10.93
C ALA A 284 -7.64 34.55 -9.46
N ALA A 285 -6.57 34.49 -8.68
CA ALA A 285 -6.58 34.84 -7.27
C ALA A 285 -5.34 35.66 -6.89
N ASN A 286 -5.53 36.70 -6.09
CA ASN A 286 -4.46 37.49 -5.47
C ASN A 286 -4.26 37.15 -3.98
N GLU A 287 -5.14 36.33 -3.37
CA GLU A 287 -5.06 35.93 -1.96
C GLU A 287 -3.71 35.34 -1.55
N LEU A 288 -3.09 34.59 -2.46
CA LEU A 288 -1.78 33.98 -2.23
C LEU A 288 -0.71 35.01 -1.88
N PHE A 289 -0.86 36.24 -2.38
CA PHE A 289 0.07 37.34 -2.16
C PHE A 289 -0.37 38.24 -1.00
N ASN A 290 -1.68 38.36 -0.73
CA ASN A 290 -2.21 39.14 0.40
C ASN A 290 -1.71 38.63 1.74
N ASN A 291 -1.54 37.31 1.86
CA ASN A 291 -1.09 36.65 3.07
C ASN A 291 0.43 36.71 3.29
N ILE A 292 1.18 37.33 2.37
CA ILE A 292 2.62 37.52 2.54
C ILE A 292 2.85 38.63 3.56
N ASP A 293 3.47 38.28 4.69
CA ASP A 293 3.91 39.25 5.69
C ASP A 293 5.11 40.04 5.15
N SER A 294 4.85 41.23 4.61
CA SER A 294 5.85 42.09 3.98
C SER A 294 6.91 42.59 4.96
N SER A 295 6.66 42.56 6.27
CA SER A 295 7.67 42.90 7.29
C SER A 295 8.81 41.89 7.36
N LYS A 296 8.60 40.66 6.87
CA LYS A 296 9.65 39.62 6.82
C LYS A 296 10.76 39.94 5.83
N PHE A 297 10.51 40.86 4.90
CA PHE A 297 11.52 41.29 3.92
C PHE A 297 12.49 42.33 4.46
N ASP A 298 12.27 42.86 5.66
CA ASP A 298 13.16 43.87 6.28
C ASP A 298 14.50 43.24 6.77
N ASP A 299 14.52 41.93 7.01
CA ASP A 299 15.72 41.18 7.43
C ASP A 299 16.29 40.36 6.27
N ILE A 300 17.03 41.04 5.40
CA ILE A 300 17.68 40.45 4.21
C ILE A 300 18.64 39.33 4.57
N ASP A 301 19.33 39.42 5.71
CA ASP A 301 20.28 38.40 6.14
C ASP A 301 19.56 37.14 6.64
N SER A 302 18.42 37.30 7.32
CA SER A 302 17.54 36.18 7.66
C SER A 302 16.95 35.51 6.42
N LEU A 303 16.56 36.29 5.41
CA LEU A 303 16.05 35.76 4.14
C LEU A 303 17.12 34.92 3.43
N LYS A 304 18.34 35.44 3.28
CA LYS A 304 19.48 34.68 2.71
C LYS A 304 19.76 33.41 3.47
N SER A 305 19.80 33.48 4.80
CA SER A 305 20.05 32.32 5.66
C SER A 305 18.97 31.25 5.47
N SER A 306 17.70 31.65 5.37
CA SER A 306 16.57 30.76 5.14
C SER A 306 16.63 30.08 3.76
N MET A 307 17.11 30.80 2.74
CA MET A 307 17.31 30.22 1.40
C MET A 307 18.44 29.19 1.37
N THR A 308 19.55 29.46 2.07
CA THR A 308 20.63 28.47 2.25
C THR A 308 20.12 27.24 3.01
N GLU A 309 19.39 27.44 4.12
CA GLU A 309 18.82 26.32 4.89
C GLU A 309 17.83 25.49 4.06
N LEU A 310 17.06 26.13 3.19
CA LEU A 310 16.17 25.44 2.24
C LEU A 310 16.97 24.58 1.25
N SER A 311 18.04 25.13 0.67
CA SER A 311 18.93 24.41 -0.25
C SER A 311 19.58 23.19 0.43
N ASP A 312 20.13 23.40 1.63
CA ASP A 312 20.77 22.34 2.41
C ASP A 312 19.75 21.26 2.80
N SER A 313 18.54 21.66 3.21
CA SER A 313 17.46 20.73 3.55
C SER A 313 17.03 19.90 2.34
N MET A 314 17.03 20.48 1.13
CA MET A 314 16.64 19.78 -0.09
C MET A 314 17.72 18.84 -0.59
N THR A 315 18.99 19.25 -0.48
CA THR A 315 20.13 18.34 -0.70
C THR A 315 20.03 17.14 0.24
N ALA A 316 19.79 17.37 1.55
CA ALA A 316 19.61 16.29 2.51
C ALA A 316 18.40 15.39 2.21
N LEU A 317 17.32 15.96 1.66
CA LEU A 317 16.13 15.21 1.28
C LEU A 317 16.40 14.32 0.05
N THR A 318 17.09 14.86 -0.96
CA THR A 318 17.57 14.12 -2.14
C THR A 318 18.54 13.00 -1.75
N ASP A 319 19.51 13.27 -0.88
CA ASP A 319 20.44 12.26 -0.39
C ASP A 319 19.69 11.15 0.36
N GLY A 320 18.70 11.54 1.17
CA GLY A 320 17.82 10.61 1.89
C GLY A 320 16.98 9.74 0.95
N SER A 321 16.42 10.29 -0.13
CA SER A 321 15.67 9.50 -1.12
C SER A 321 16.58 8.58 -1.93
N SER A 322 17.80 9.00 -2.25
CA SER A 322 18.81 8.16 -2.89
C SER A 322 19.20 6.98 -1.98
N ALA A 323 19.45 7.23 -0.70
CA ALA A 323 19.75 6.18 0.27
C ALA A 323 18.59 5.20 0.46
N LEU A 324 17.34 5.69 0.43
CA LEU A 324 16.15 4.83 0.44
C LEU A 324 16.10 3.93 -0.79
N TYR A 325 16.30 4.49 -1.98
CA TYR A 325 16.35 3.74 -3.23
C TYR A 325 17.43 2.64 -3.20
N ASP A 326 18.65 2.96 -2.77
CA ASP A 326 19.76 2.00 -2.65
C ASP A 326 19.44 0.88 -1.65
N GLY A 327 18.82 1.24 -0.52
CA GLY A 327 18.36 0.28 0.48
C GLY A 327 17.30 -0.68 -0.08
N LEU A 328 16.40 -0.19 -0.94
CA LEU A 328 15.38 -1.01 -1.60
C LEU A 328 15.96 -1.92 -2.69
N CYS A 329 16.95 -1.46 -3.44
CA CYS A 329 17.74 -2.32 -4.33
C CYS A 329 18.39 -3.46 -3.55
N THR A 330 19.02 -3.15 -2.42
CA THR A 330 19.63 -4.16 -1.53
C THR A 330 18.59 -5.14 -1.00
N LEU A 331 17.42 -4.65 -0.58
CA LEU A 331 16.33 -5.49 -0.08
C LEU A 331 15.80 -6.44 -1.16
N LEU A 332 15.72 -5.98 -2.41
CA LEU A 332 15.30 -6.80 -3.55
C LEU A 332 16.32 -7.94 -3.79
N GLU A 333 17.61 -7.62 -3.83
CA GLU A 333 18.68 -8.63 -3.95
C GLU A 333 18.62 -9.67 -2.80
N LYS A 334 18.39 -9.22 -1.56
CA LYS A 334 18.23 -10.12 -0.41
C LYS A 334 16.93 -10.94 -0.45
N SER A 335 15.90 -10.45 -1.12
CA SER A 335 14.67 -11.20 -1.35
C SER A 335 14.90 -12.35 -2.33
N ASP A 336 15.76 -12.17 -3.33
CA ASP A 336 16.19 -13.25 -4.23
C ASP A 336 17.04 -14.31 -3.50
N GLU A 337 17.95 -13.89 -2.62
CA GLU A 337 18.71 -14.81 -1.75
C GLU A 337 17.78 -15.63 -0.84
N LEU A 338 16.75 -14.98 -0.27
CA LEU A 338 15.73 -15.65 0.54
C LEU A 338 14.95 -16.68 -0.29
N ALA A 339 14.57 -16.35 -1.52
CA ALA A 339 13.90 -17.26 -2.44
C ALA A 339 14.74 -18.52 -2.71
N ALA A 340 16.03 -18.33 -3.02
CA ALA A 340 16.95 -19.44 -3.23
C ALA A 340 17.11 -20.31 -1.97
N GLY A 341 17.17 -19.69 -0.78
CA GLY A 341 17.22 -20.42 0.48
C GLY A 341 15.96 -21.26 0.75
N ILE A 342 14.78 -20.73 0.41
CA ILE A 342 13.50 -21.43 0.53
C ILE A 342 13.42 -22.61 -0.45
N ASP A 343 13.95 -22.45 -1.67
CA ASP A 343 14.06 -23.55 -2.63
C ASP A 343 14.96 -24.68 -2.14
N ALA A 344 16.12 -24.35 -1.57
CA ALA A 344 17.01 -25.33 -0.97
C ALA A 344 16.36 -26.05 0.22
N LEU A 345 15.59 -25.32 1.04
CA LEU A 345 14.85 -25.91 2.16
C LEU A 345 13.74 -26.85 1.68
N ALA A 346 13.02 -26.48 0.62
CA ALA A 346 11.99 -27.34 0.00
C ALA A 346 12.60 -28.64 -0.53
N GLU A 347 13.75 -28.55 -1.20
CA GLU A 347 14.47 -29.73 -1.69
C GLU A 347 14.90 -30.63 -0.52
N GLY A 348 15.48 -30.06 0.53
CA GLY A 348 15.86 -30.81 1.74
C GLY A 348 14.68 -31.49 2.43
N ALA A 349 13.53 -30.82 2.54
CA ALA A 349 12.32 -31.40 3.10
C ALA A 349 11.77 -32.56 2.25
N ALA A 350 11.83 -32.43 0.92
CA ALA A 350 11.46 -33.51 0.00
C ALA A 350 12.40 -34.72 0.12
N GLN A 351 13.71 -34.49 0.24
CA GLN A 351 14.70 -35.56 0.47
C GLN A 351 14.46 -36.27 1.81
N LEU A 352 14.20 -35.52 2.88
CA LEU A 352 13.88 -36.09 4.20
C LEU A 352 12.62 -36.95 4.15
N LYS A 353 11.57 -36.47 3.47
CA LYS A 353 10.32 -37.22 3.26
C LYS A 353 10.58 -38.54 2.54
N ALA A 354 11.33 -38.51 1.43
CA ALA A 354 11.65 -39.70 0.63
C ALA A 354 12.53 -40.71 1.42
N GLY A 355 13.51 -40.21 2.18
CA GLY A 355 14.34 -41.03 3.05
C GLY A 355 13.53 -41.72 4.16
N ALA A 356 12.61 -40.99 4.79
CA ALA A 356 11.73 -41.53 5.81
C ALA A 356 10.77 -42.60 5.25
N GLN A 357 10.25 -42.42 4.02
CA GLN A 357 9.45 -43.44 3.34
C GLN A 357 10.26 -44.70 3.06
N SER A 358 11.50 -44.54 2.59
CA SER A 358 12.40 -45.67 2.32
C SER A 358 12.71 -46.45 3.60
N ALA A 359 12.95 -45.75 4.71
CA ALA A 359 13.17 -46.37 6.01
C ALA A 359 11.92 -47.12 6.52
N ALA A 360 10.72 -46.56 6.33
CA ALA A 360 9.46 -47.21 6.70
C ALA A 360 9.25 -48.52 5.93
N GLN A 361 9.50 -48.52 4.61
CA GLN A 361 9.41 -49.72 3.76
C GLN A 361 10.44 -50.80 4.18
N GLY A 362 11.65 -50.37 4.53
CA GLY A 362 12.68 -51.28 5.05
C GLY A 362 12.28 -51.90 6.39
N ALA A 363 11.72 -51.10 7.30
CA ALA A 363 11.22 -51.57 8.59
C ALA A 363 10.01 -52.51 8.45
N GLU A 364 9.12 -52.25 7.49
CA GLU A 364 8.02 -53.15 7.15
C GLU A 364 8.54 -54.51 6.63
N SER A 365 9.55 -54.50 5.76
CA SER A 365 10.20 -55.72 5.27
C SER A 365 10.87 -56.51 6.41
N LEU A 366 11.55 -55.82 7.33
CA LEU A 366 12.16 -56.43 8.51
C LEU A 366 11.11 -57.06 9.44
N CYS A 367 9.99 -56.36 9.67
CA CYS A 367 8.86 -56.89 10.45
C CYS A 367 8.33 -58.19 9.84
N GLY A 368 8.03 -58.19 8.54
CA GLY A 368 7.55 -59.39 7.86
C GLY A 368 8.54 -60.55 7.89
N GLY A 369 9.85 -60.28 7.78
CA GLY A 369 10.90 -61.28 7.92
C GLY A 369 11.00 -61.86 9.34
N ALA A 370 10.89 -61.00 10.36
CA ALA A 370 10.89 -61.42 11.77
C ALA A 370 9.65 -62.25 12.12
N ASP A 371 8.47 -61.87 11.62
CA ASP A 371 7.23 -62.65 11.76
C ASP A 371 7.35 -64.04 11.12
N ALA A 372 7.92 -64.12 9.91
CA ALA A 372 8.17 -65.39 9.24
C ALA A 372 9.14 -66.29 10.02
N LEU A 373 10.21 -65.71 10.58
CA LEU A 373 11.14 -66.43 11.45
C LEU A 373 10.46 -66.93 12.73
N ALA A 374 9.67 -66.09 13.38
CA ALA A 374 8.92 -66.45 14.58
C ALA A 374 7.91 -67.58 14.31
N ALA A 375 7.25 -67.55 13.15
CA ALA A 375 6.33 -68.61 12.73
C ALA A 375 7.08 -69.95 12.48
N GLY A 376 8.23 -69.91 11.81
CA GLY A 376 9.08 -71.08 11.61
C GLY A 376 9.59 -71.67 12.93
N LEU A 377 10.02 -70.82 13.86
CA LEU A 377 10.47 -71.25 15.20
C LEU A 377 9.31 -71.84 16.01
N ALA A 378 8.08 -71.34 15.87
CA ALA A 378 6.90 -71.94 16.50
C ALA A 378 6.63 -73.36 15.97
N GLN A 379 6.85 -73.61 14.68
CA GLN A 379 6.74 -74.96 14.10
C GLN A 379 7.83 -75.89 14.66
N ILE A 380 9.08 -75.42 14.76
CA ILE A 380 10.18 -76.21 15.34
C ILE A 380 9.93 -76.50 16.82
N ASP A 381 9.42 -75.52 17.57
CA ASP A 381 9.09 -75.67 18.99
C ASP A 381 8.01 -76.75 19.19
N SER A 382 6.94 -76.70 18.40
CA SER A 382 5.89 -77.73 18.40
C SER A 382 6.40 -79.13 18.02
N GLY A 383 7.25 -79.21 16.99
CA GLY A 383 7.92 -80.46 16.61
C GLY A 383 8.84 -80.99 17.70
N SER A 384 9.57 -80.11 18.38
CA SER A 384 10.49 -80.45 19.46
C SER A 384 9.73 -80.91 20.71
N ALA A 385 8.60 -80.28 21.04
CA ALA A 385 7.69 -80.75 22.10
C ALA A 385 7.19 -82.17 21.80
N SER A 386 6.83 -82.45 20.54
CA SER A 386 6.43 -83.80 20.10
C SER A 386 7.58 -84.81 20.24
N LEU A 387 8.81 -84.41 19.89
CA LEU A 387 9.99 -85.25 20.06
C LEU A 387 10.33 -85.50 21.53
N ASN A 388 10.19 -84.50 22.41
CA ASN A 388 10.37 -84.68 23.86
C ASN A 388 9.37 -85.69 24.41
N ASN A 389 8.09 -85.57 24.04
CA ASN A 389 7.06 -86.52 24.45
C ASN A 389 7.39 -87.95 23.97
N GLY A 390 7.85 -88.10 22.72
CA GLY A 390 8.29 -89.40 22.21
C GLY A 390 9.53 -89.95 22.93
N ALA A 391 10.50 -89.09 23.23
CA ALA A 391 11.70 -89.48 23.95
C ALA A 391 11.39 -89.89 25.40
N GLU A 392 10.50 -89.18 26.08
CA GLU A 392 10.00 -89.54 27.40
C GLU A 392 9.30 -90.91 27.38
N GLN A 393 8.46 -91.18 26.38
CA GLN A 393 7.79 -92.47 26.21
C GLN A 393 8.80 -93.63 26.02
N ILE A 394 9.83 -93.42 25.19
CA ILE A 394 10.90 -94.40 25.00
C ILE A 394 11.67 -94.60 26.31
N PHE A 395 12.01 -93.52 27.03
CA PHE A 395 12.74 -93.65 28.30
C PHE A 395 11.94 -94.45 29.32
N ASN A 396 10.66 -94.12 29.48
CA ASN A 396 9.75 -94.87 30.36
C ASN A 396 9.64 -96.35 29.94
N SER A 397 9.67 -96.64 28.64
CA SER A 397 9.67 -98.02 28.13
C SER A 397 10.99 -98.75 28.44
N MET A 398 12.14 -98.08 28.32
CA MET A 398 13.45 -98.63 28.70
C MET A 398 13.51 -98.90 30.21
N LEU A 399 12.97 -98.01 31.03
CA LEU A 399 12.89 -98.18 32.48
C LEU A 399 11.96 -99.33 32.87
N ALA A 400 10.81 -99.47 32.21
CA ALA A 400 9.91 -100.61 32.41
C ALA A 400 10.59 -101.94 32.03
N ASN A 401 11.35 -101.96 30.92
CA ASN A 401 12.13 -103.13 30.52
C ASN A 401 13.24 -103.45 31.53
N ALA A 402 13.96 -102.44 32.01
CA ALA A 402 14.97 -102.57 33.06
C ALA A 402 14.38 -103.16 34.36
N ASN A 403 13.23 -102.65 34.81
CA ASN A 403 12.49 -103.19 35.94
C ASN A 403 12.17 -104.68 35.75
N ALA A 404 11.67 -105.07 34.57
CA ALA A 404 11.36 -106.46 34.27
C ALA A 404 12.59 -107.37 34.27
N GLN A 405 13.73 -106.91 33.74
CA GLN A 405 14.99 -107.66 33.76
C GLN A 405 15.51 -107.86 35.19
N LEU A 406 15.46 -106.83 36.03
CA LEU A 406 15.93 -106.88 37.43
C LEU A 406 15.02 -107.78 38.29
N ALA A 407 13.70 -107.71 38.08
CA ALA A 407 12.75 -108.62 38.73
C ALA A 407 12.97 -110.08 38.32
N ALA A 408 13.24 -110.35 37.02
CA ALA A 408 13.57 -111.70 36.54
C ALA A 408 14.88 -112.24 37.12
N ALA A 409 15.81 -111.36 37.51
CA ALA A 409 17.03 -111.70 38.23
C ALA A 409 16.83 -111.91 39.74
N GLY A 410 15.59 -111.79 40.25
CA GLY A 410 15.23 -112.01 41.66
C GLY A 410 15.56 -110.82 42.58
N LEU A 411 15.75 -109.62 42.04
CA LEU A 411 16.05 -108.41 42.81
C LEU A 411 14.75 -107.67 43.15
N ASP A 412 14.49 -107.45 44.43
CA ASP A 412 13.39 -106.62 44.92
C ASP A 412 13.86 -105.17 45.08
N ILE A 413 13.37 -104.28 44.21
CA ILE A 413 13.82 -102.89 44.13
C ILE A 413 12.62 -101.95 43.93
N PRO A 414 12.73 -100.67 44.33
CA PRO A 414 11.77 -99.66 43.92
C PRO A 414 11.68 -99.56 42.40
N ALA A 415 10.47 -99.30 41.87
CA ALA A 415 10.28 -99.10 40.44
C ALA A 415 11.15 -97.95 39.93
N LEU A 416 11.94 -98.23 38.89
CA LEU A 416 12.78 -97.22 38.25
C LEU A 416 11.92 -96.17 37.53
N THR A 417 12.22 -94.90 37.77
CA THR A 417 11.67 -93.72 37.11
C THR A 417 12.83 -92.90 36.51
N ILE A 418 12.50 -91.97 35.61
CA ILE A 418 13.47 -91.03 35.01
C ILE A 418 14.27 -90.30 36.10
N GLU A 419 13.63 -89.96 37.22
CA GLU A 419 14.24 -89.19 38.31
C GLU A 419 15.12 -90.04 39.24
N ASN A 420 14.80 -91.33 39.43
CA ASN A 420 15.42 -92.14 40.48
C ASN A 420 16.33 -93.27 39.97
N TYR A 421 16.30 -93.63 38.67
CA TYR A 421 16.91 -94.87 38.19
C TYR A 421 18.40 -94.97 38.52
N ALA A 422 19.14 -93.87 38.37
CA ALA A 422 20.58 -93.86 38.62
C ALA A 422 20.91 -94.14 40.09
N GLN A 423 20.12 -93.60 41.01
CA GLN A 423 20.28 -93.82 42.46
C GLN A 423 19.96 -95.27 42.83
N VAL A 424 18.83 -95.80 42.31
CA VAL A 424 18.41 -97.17 42.57
C VAL A 424 19.43 -98.17 42.02
N LEU A 425 19.87 -98.02 40.77
CA LEU A 425 20.83 -98.94 40.15
C LEU A 425 22.20 -98.91 40.84
N ASN A 426 22.67 -97.75 41.30
CA ASN A 426 23.88 -97.66 42.11
C ASN A 426 23.78 -98.44 43.42
N ALA A 427 22.63 -98.38 44.09
CA ALA A 427 22.38 -99.13 45.32
C ALA A 427 22.40 -100.65 45.09
N VAL A 428 21.81 -101.10 43.97
CA VAL A 428 21.83 -102.52 43.56
C VAL A 428 23.25 -102.99 43.26
N ILE A 429 24.04 -102.22 42.49
CA ILE A 429 25.45 -102.56 42.21
C ILE A 429 26.25 -102.70 43.51
N ALA A 430 26.03 -101.79 44.47
CA ALA A 430 26.67 -101.87 45.78
C ALA A 430 26.22 -103.10 46.59
N GLN A 431 24.93 -103.44 46.57
CA GLN A 431 24.39 -104.64 47.23
C GLN A 431 24.99 -105.94 46.68
N LEU A 432 25.35 -105.96 45.39
CA LEU A 432 26.00 -107.09 44.72
C LEU A 432 27.54 -107.10 44.89
N GLY A 433 28.08 -106.36 45.85
CA GLY A 433 29.52 -106.33 46.16
C GLY A 433 30.35 -105.57 45.12
N GLY A 434 29.73 -104.71 44.30
CA GLY A 434 30.42 -103.87 43.33
C GLY A 434 30.90 -104.61 42.07
N ASN A 435 30.43 -105.83 41.81
CA ASN A 435 30.77 -106.60 40.61
C ASN A 435 29.49 -107.05 39.88
N ALA A 436 28.82 -106.11 39.19
CA ALA A 436 27.55 -106.35 38.51
C ALA A 436 27.56 -105.78 37.07
N PRO A 437 28.39 -106.33 36.16
CA PRO A 437 28.65 -105.74 34.84
C PRO A 437 27.39 -105.58 33.96
N ALA A 438 26.40 -106.46 34.10
CA ALA A 438 25.13 -106.33 33.38
C ALA A 438 24.30 -105.13 33.86
N ILE A 439 24.31 -104.84 35.16
CA ILE A 439 23.60 -103.70 35.74
C ILE A 439 24.35 -102.41 35.44
N GLU A 440 25.69 -102.44 35.47
CA GLU A 440 26.52 -101.32 35.02
C GLU A 440 26.27 -100.96 33.56
N GLN A 441 26.17 -101.96 32.67
CA GLN A 441 25.85 -101.75 31.26
C GLN A 441 24.44 -101.17 31.07
N LEU A 442 23.44 -101.72 31.78
CA LEU A 442 22.07 -101.22 31.74
C LEU A 442 21.99 -99.77 32.24
N LYS A 443 22.67 -99.47 33.34
CA LYS A 443 22.76 -98.12 33.89
C LYS A 443 23.39 -97.18 32.86
N ALA A 444 24.50 -97.56 32.23
CA ALA A 444 25.16 -96.74 31.22
C ALA A 444 24.25 -96.45 30.01
N GLN A 445 23.42 -97.41 29.58
CA GLN A 445 22.42 -97.19 28.53
C GLN A 445 21.35 -96.17 28.95
N LEU A 446 20.83 -96.29 30.17
CA LEU A 446 19.84 -95.34 30.71
C LEU A 446 20.45 -93.96 30.94
N ASP A 447 21.71 -93.87 31.38
CA ASP A 447 22.46 -92.61 31.51
C ASP A 447 22.64 -91.92 30.15
N SER A 448 23.04 -92.68 29.13
CA SER A 448 23.17 -92.16 27.78
C SER A 448 21.84 -91.66 27.22
N TYR A 449 20.74 -92.36 27.51
CA TYR A 449 19.41 -91.94 27.07
C TYR A 449 18.93 -90.71 27.85
N ASN A 450 19.17 -90.65 29.16
CA ASN A 450 18.85 -89.49 29.99
C ASN A 450 19.60 -88.24 29.52
N ALA A 451 20.89 -88.38 29.15
CA ALA A 451 21.67 -87.28 28.59
C ALA A 451 21.08 -86.78 27.25
N PHE A 452 20.64 -87.69 26.38
CA PHE A 452 19.92 -87.32 25.16
C PHE A 452 18.60 -86.60 25.46
N TYR A 453 17.78 -87.14 26.37
CA TYR A 453 16.48 -86.60 26.75
C TYR A 453 16.60 -85.17 27.31
N THR A 454 17.49 -84.96 28.29
CA THR A 454 17.74 -83.64 28.89
C THR A 454 18.37 -82.65 27.89
N GLY A 455 19.22 -83.13 26.97
CA GLY A 455 19.74 -82.33 25.86
C GLY A 455 18.63 -81.85 24.92
N LEU A 456 17.66 -82.71 24.61
CA LEU A 456 16.50 -82.36 23.79
C LEU A 456 15.58 -81.34 24.47
N GLN A 457 15.34 -81.48 25.77
CA GLN A 457 14.60 -80.48 26.56
C GLN A 457 15.30 -79.12 26.51
N SER A 458 16.63 -79.11 26.67
CA SER A 458 17.45 -77.89 26.60
C SER A 458 17.40 -77.25 25.21
N TYR A 459 17.48 -78.07 24.15
CA TYR A 459 17.33 -77.60 22.77
C TYR A 459 15.96 -76.93 22.54
N THR A 460 14.89 -77.54 23.04
CA THR A 460 13.52 -77.02 22.91
C THR A 460 13.36 -75.69 23.62
N ALA A 461 13.89 -75.55 24.83
CA ALA A 461 13.92 -74.28 25.55
C ALA A 461 14.71 -73.20 24.77
N GLY A 462 15.80 -73.58 24.11
CA GLY A 462 16.58 -72.70 23.22
C GLY A 462 15.76 -72.23 22.01
N VAL A 463 14.97 -73.10 21.39
CA VAL A 463 14.06 -72.75 20.29
C VAL A 463 12.99 -71.76 20.77
N GLY A 464 12.37 -72.02 21.92
CA GLY A 464 11.41 -71.08 22.52
C GLY A 464 12.03 -69.71 22.81
N SER A 465 13.28 -69.67 23.29
CA SER A 465 14.01 -68.41 23.50
C SER A 465 14.32 -67.67 22.20
N ALA A 466 14.73 -68.40 21.15
CA ALA A 466 14.94 -67.83 19.83
C ALA A 466 13.63 -67.26 19.24
N LYS A 467 12.51 -67.96 19.44
CA LYS A 467 11.19 -67.48 19.03
C LYS A 467 10.84 -66.15 19.70
N GLN A 468 11.02 -66.07 21.03
CA GLN A 468 10.78 -64.83 21.76
C GLN A 468 11.66 -63.68 21.24
N GLY A 469 12.91 -63.97 20.88
CA GLY A 469 13.80 -63.00 20.23
C GLY A 469 13.26 -62.51 18.88
N ALA A 470 12.72 -63.41 18.05
CA ALA A 470 12.10 -63.05 16.77
C ALA A 470 10.83 -62.22 16.95
N ASP A 471 9.97 -62.57 17.92
CA ASP A 471 8.77 -61.79 18.27
C ASP A 471 9.15 -60.36 18.72
N ASN A 472 10.20 -60.22 19.54
CA ASN A 472 10.70 -58.91 19.98
C ASN A 472 11.28 -58.09 18.82
N LEU A 473 11.99 -58.74 17.88
CA LEU A 473 12.51 -58.08 16.68
C LEU A 473 11.38 -57.56 15.80
N ALA A 474 10.31 -58.36 15.60
CA ALA A 474 9.13 -57.94 14.86
C ALA A 474 8.46 -56.71 15.50
N ALA A 475 8.28 -56.73 16.82
CA ALA A 475 7.73 -55.59 17.56
C ALA A 475 8.57 -54.32 17.42
N GLY A 476 9.91 -54.44 17.54
CA GLY A 476 10.83 -53.31 17.34
C GLY A 476 10.82 -52.77 15.90
N ALA A 477 10.73 -53.66 14.91
CA ALA A 477 10.61 -53.27 13.50
C ALA A 477 9.29 -52.55 13.20
N ALA A 478 8.18 -53.00 13.79
CA ALA A 478 6.89 -52.32 13.70
C ALA A 478 6.94 -50.90 14.30
N GLN A 479 7.57 -50.75 15.47
CA GLN A 479 7.77 -49.43 16.08
C GLN A 479 8.63 -48.50 15.20
N LEU A 480 9.70 -49.03 14.59
CA LEU A 480 10.53 -48.26 13.66
C LEU A 480 9.76 -47.84 12.41
N ARG A 481 8.95 -48.73 11.83
CA ARG A 481 8.07 -48.43 10.69
C ARG A 481 7.11 -47.29 11.05
N ASP A 482 6.45 -47.38 12.19
CA ASP A 482 5.47 -46.38 12.60
C ASP A 482 6.13 -45.02 12.86
N GLY A 483 7.29 -44.99 13.53
CA GLY A 483 8.07 -43.78 13.77
C GLY A 483 8.59 -43.11 12.49
N THR A 484 9.07 -43.91 11.53
CA THR A 484 9.52 -43.41 10.22
C THR A 484 8.36 -42.96 9.32
N GLY A 485 7.19 -43.61 9.43
CA GLY A 485 5.96 -43.15 8.81
C GLY A 485 5.49 -41.79 9.35
N ALA A 486 5.56 -41.59 10.67
CA ALA A 486 5.27 -40.30 11.30
C ALA A 486 6.27 -39.22 10.85
N LEU A 487 7.56 -39.53 10.81
CA LEU A 487 8.59 -38.62 10.29
C LEU A 487 8.34 -38.23 8.83
N SER A 488 7.97 -39.20 7.98
CA SER A 488 7.62 -38.93 6.58
C SER A 488 6.44 -37.97 6.45
N THR A 489 5.40 -38.18 7.28
CA THR A 489 4.22 -37.32 7.30
C THR A 489 4.61 -35.90 7.73
N GLY A 490 5.37 -35.76 8.82
CA GLY A 490 5.85 -34.46 9.30
C GLY A 490 6.74 -33.73 8.28
N ALA A 491 7.63 -34.46 7.60
CA ALA A 491 8.44 -33.89 6.51
C ALA A 491 7.59 -33.45 5.32
N GLY A 492 6.48 -34.15 5.04
CA GLY A 492 5.47 -33.73 4.08
C GLY A 492 4.80 -32.41 4.46
N SER A 493 4.30 -32.29 5.69
CA SER A 493 3.70 -31.04 6.16
C SER A 493 4.69 -29.87 6.18
N LEU A 494 5.96 -30.12 6.54
CA LEU A 494 7.02 -29.13 6.44
C LEU A 494 7.22 -28.66 4.99
N TYR A 495 7.30 -29.61 4.04
CA TYR A 495 7.41 -29.30 2.62
C TYR A 495 6.24 -28.45 2.12
N ASP A 496 5.01 -28.81 2.47
CA ASP A 496 3.82 -28.07 2.07
C ASP A 496 3.82 -26.63 2.62
N GLY A 497 4.20 -26.43 3.89
CA GLY A 497 4.35 -25.10 4.48
C GLY A 497 5.47 -24.26 3.84
N ILE A 498 6.56 -24.90 3.39
CA ILE A 498 7.62 -24.21 2.63
C ILE A 498 7.10 -23.78 1.26
N LEU A 499 6.25 -24.58 0.60
CA LEU A 499 5.63 -24.18 -0.67
C LEU A 499 4.68 -22.99 -0.49
N GLU A 500 3.91 -22.94 0.60
CA GLU A 500 3.09 -21.77 0.94
C GLU A 500 3.95 -20.52 1.09
N LEU A 501 5.06 -20.61 1.84
CA LEU A 501 6.01 -19.52 2.00
C LEU A 501 6.62 -19.08 0.66
N LYS A 502 7.04 -20.05 -0.17
CA LYS A 502 7.59 -19.80 -1.51
C LYS A 502 6.61 -19.03 -2.39
N ASN A 503 5.33 -19.41 -2.34
CA ASN A 503 4.29 -18.76 -3.14
C ASN A 503 4.02 -17.30 -2.71
N GLY A 504 4.40 -16.90 -1.50
CA GLY A 504 4.29 -15.52 -1.03
C GLY A 504 5.44 -14.60 -1.47
N ILE A 505 6.59 -15.17 -1.87
CA ILE A 505 7.79 -14.39 -2.24
C ILE A 505 7.58 -13.48 -3.46
N PRO A 506 6.90 -13.92 -4.55
CA PRO A 506 6.68 -13.04 -5.69
C PRO A 506 5.95 -11.74 -5.32
N ALA A 507 4.91 -11.83 -4.48
CA ALA A 507 4.17 -10.64 -4.03
C ALA A 507 5.04 -9.69 -3.18
N LEU A 508 5.94 -10.24 -2.36
CA LEU A 508 6.92 -9.44 -1.62
C LEU A 508 7.90 -8.73 -2.56
N SER A 509 8.46 -9.46 -3.53
CA SER A 509 9.40 -8.92 -4.52
C SER A 509 8.75 -7.83 -5.39
N ASP A 510 7.51 -8.05 -5.82
CA ASP A 510 6.72 -7.07 -6.56
C ASP A 510 6.48 -5.81 -5.73
N GLY A 511 6.08 -5.94 -4.46
CA GLY A 511 5.86 -4.81 -3.56
C GLY A 511 7.14 -4.00 -3.29
N VAL A 512 8.28 -4.68 -3.09
CA VAL A 512 9.59 -4.02 -2.93
C VAL A 512 10.00 -3.30 -4.23
N SER A 513 9.76 -3.91 -5.39
CA SER A 513 10.04 -3.30 -6.69
C SER A 513 9.20 -2.04 -6.92
N GLN A 514 7.91 -2.06 -6.60
CA GLN A 514 7.05 -0.86 -6.68
C GLN A 514 7.54 0.25 -5.75
N LEU A 515 7.95 -0.10 -4.52
CA LEU A 515 8.48 0.88 -3.57
C LEU A 515 9.81 1.47 -4.05
N ARG A 516 10.70 0.66 -4.64
CA ARG A 516 11.95 1.12 -5.26
C ARG A 516 11.67 2.11 -6.39
N ASP A 517 10.76 1.76 -7.28
CA ASP A 517 10.41 2.61 -8.43
C ASP A 517 9.79 3.93 -7.98
N GLY A 518 8.94 3.91 -6.95
CA GLY A 518 8.41 5.12 -6.33
C GLY A 518 9.48 5.98 -5.64
N ALA A 519 10.46 5.35 -4.97
CA ALA A 519 11.59 6.07 -4.37
C ALA A 519 12.48 6.72 -5.43
N MET A 520 12.69 6.06 -6.57
CA MET A 520 13.40 6.62 -7.73
C MET A 520 12.66 7.84 -8.29
N GLN A 521 11.35 7.73 -8.53
CA GLN A 521 10.53 8.85 -9.00
C GLN A 521 10.54 10.04 -8.02
N LEU A 522 10.48 9.77 -6.72
CA LEU A 522 10.60 10.81 -5.69
C LEU A 522 11.97 11.48 -5.76
N ASN A 523 13.05 10.71 -5.86
CA ASN A 523 14.41 11.22 -5.96
C ASN A 523 14.60 12.10 -7.20
N ASP A 524 14.11 11.66 -8.35
CA ASP A 524 14.17 12.41 -9.61
C ASP A 524 13.37 13.72 -9.50
N GLY A 525 12.17 13.68 -8.93
CA GLY A 525 11.35 14.87 -8.70
C GLY A 525 11.98 15.86 -7.71
N LEU A 526 12.67 15.36 -6.67
CA LEU A 526 13.42 16.19 -5.73
C LEU A 526 14.65 16.83 -6.38
N ASN A 527 15.37 16.09 -7.21
CA ASN A 527 16.46 16.63 -8.03
C ASN A 527 15.96 17.73 -8.97
N GLU A 528 14.86 17.49 -9.68
CA GLU A 528 14.27 18.48 -10.57
C GLU A 528 13.83 19.75 -9.81
N LEU A 529 13.17 19.59 -8.65
CA LEU A 529 12.77 20.72 -7.81
C LEU A 529 13.98 21.50 -7.29
N ASN A 530 15.04 20.81 -6.88
CA ASN A 530 16.25 21.43 -6.40
C ASN A 530 16.97 22.21 -7.52
N GLU A 531 17.20 21.56 -8.67
CA GLU A 531 17.94 22.14 -9.79
C GLU A 531 17.16 23.26 -10.52
N LYS A 532 15.89 23.01 -10.85
CA LYS A 532 15.08 23.94 -11.67
C LYS A 532 14.32 24.96 -10.83
N GLY A 533 14.03 24.66 -9.57
CA GLY A 533 13.30 25.55 -8.67
C GLY A 533 14.23 26.32 -7.74
N ILE A 534 14.80 25.61 -6.76
CA ILE A 534 15.47 26.23 -5.61
C ILE A 534 16.80 26.86 -6.02
N GLN A 535 17.65 26.14 -6.76
CA GLN A 535 18.93 26.67 -7.21
C GLN A 535 18.73 27.86 -8.15
N LYS A 536 17.75 27.79 -9.07
CA LYS A 536 17.39 28.93 -9.94
C LYS A 536 16.92 30.14 -9.16
N LEU A 537 16.13 29.94 -8.11
CA LEU A 537 15.71 31.01 -7.21
C LEU A 537 16.92 31.62 -6.50
N ILE A 538 17.81 30.80 -5.92
CA ILE A 538 19.04 31.26 -5.26
C ILE A 538 19.93 32.05 -6.23
N ASP A 539 20.13 31.56 -7.45
CA ASP A 539 20.93 32.22 -8.49
C ASP A 539 20.32 33.54 -8.95
N ALA A 540 18.99 33.60 -9.09
CA ALA A 540 18.27 34.84 -9.41
C ALA A 540 18.42 35.88 -8.30
N VAL A 541 18.46 35.44 -7.04
CA VAL A 541 18.52 36.30 -5.85
C VAL A 541 19.95 36.76 -5.54
N ASN A 542 20.98 35.94 -5.80
CA ASN A 542 22.38 36.18 -5.39
C ASN A 542 23.06 37.46 -5.95
N GLY A 543 22.44 38.22 -6.86
CA GLY A 543 22.98 39.48 -7.39
C GLY A 543 22.53 40.75 -6.68
N ASP A 544 21.30 40.78 -6.16
CA ASP A 544 20.70 41.96 -5.51
C ASP A 544 19.46 41.58 -4.67
N VAL A 545 19.71 40.81 -3.60
CA VAL A 545 18.64 40.37 -2.66
C VAL A 545 17.85 41.55 -2.11
N SER A 546 18.50 42.69 -1.92
CA SER A 546 17.88 43.90 -1.38
C SER A 546 16.85 44.47 -2.36
N SER A 547 17.20 44.63 -3.64
CA SER A 547 16.25 45.13 -4.64
C SER A 547 15.09 44.16 -4.87
N LEU A 548 15.37 42.84 -4.91
CA LEU A 548 14.31 41.84 -5.05
C LEU A 548 13.36 41.82 -3.83
N ALA A 549 13.89 41.94 -2.62
CA ALA A 549 13.08 42.00 -1.41
C ALA A 549 12.19 43.25 -1.38
N ALA A 550 12.72 44.40 -1.81
CA ALA A 550 11.93 45.63 -1.96
C ALA A 550 10.79 45.47 -2.99
N ARG A 551 11.06 44.79 -4.12
CA ARG A 551 10.06 44.49 -5.15
C ARG A 551 9.01 43.47 -4.69
N LEU A 552 9.43 42.42 -3.96
CA LEU A 552 8.51 41.44 -3.34
C LEU A 552 7.58 42.12 -2.34
N ARG A 553 8.14 43.01 -1.51
CA ARG A 553 7.37 43.83 -0.57
C ARG A 553 6.35 44.70 -1.30
N ALA A 554 6.79 45.46 -2.31
CA ALA A 554 5.89 46.29 -3.11
C ALA A 554 4.77 45.47 -3.77
N THR A 555 5.11 44.29 -4.31
CA THR A 555 4.14 43.36 -4.92
C THR A 555 3.12 42.85 -3.90
N ALA A 556 3.58 42.47 -2.69
CA ALA A 556 2.70 42.01 -1.61
C ALA A 556 1.82 43.15 -1.08
N ASP A 557 2.36 44.35 -0.93
CA ASP A 557 1.64 45.51 -0.44
C ASP A 557 0.54 45.95 -1.43
N VAL A 558 0.84 46.06 -2.73
CA VAL A 558 -0.16 46.34 -3.78
C VAL A 558 -1.24 45.26 -3.84
N SER A 559 -0.89 43.99 -3.59
CA SER A 559 -1.89 42.92 -3.50
C SER A 559 -2.86 43.12 -2.33
N LYS A 560 -2.34 43.50 -1.15
CA LYS A 560 -3.15 43.73 0.07
C LYS A 560 -4.15 44.87 -0.07
N GLU A 561 -3.86 45.85 -0.92
CA GLU A 561 -4.79 46.95 -1.20
C GLU A 561 -5.93 46.49 -2.14
N TYR A 562 -5.71 45.49 -3.00
CA TYR A 562 -6.74 44.94 -3.88
C TYR A 562 -7.65 43.93 -3.16
N LYS A 563 -8.68 44.45 -2.48
CA LYS A 563 -9.58 43.67 -1.61
C LYS A 563 -10.97 43.36 -2.18
N SER A 564 -11.40 44.05 -3.23
CA SER A 564 -12.71 43.82 -3.84
C SER A 564 -12.72 44.30 -5.30
N PHE A 565 -13.50 43.62 -6.14
CA PHE A 565 -13.77 44.01 -7.51
C PHE A 565 -14.98 44.95 -7.61
N SER A 566 -16.06 44.66 -6.88
CA SER A 566 -17.30 45.45 -6.94
C SER A 566 -17.35 46.60 -5.93
N GLY A 567 -16.51 46.62 -4.90
CA GLY A 567 -16.48 47.65 -3.87
C GLY A 567 -16.64 47.07 -2.47
N LEU A 568 -16.04 47.74 -1.49
CA LEU A 568 -15.96 47.32 -0.09
C LEU A 568 -16.47 48.43 0.82
N ALA A 569 -17.25 48.07 1.84
CA ALA A 569 -17.74 49.04 2.81
C ALA A 569 -16.63 49.46 3.79
N GLU A 570 -16.73 50.69 4.32
CA GLU A 570 -15.76 51.21 5.28
C GLU A 570 -15.68 50.30 6.51
N GLY A 571 -14.46 49.98 6.94
CA GLY A 571 -14.25 49.07 8.06
C GLY A 571 -14.70 47.63 7.81
N THR A 572 -14.79 47.19 6.55
CA THR A 572 -14.98 45.78 6.17
C THR A 572 -13.70 45.25 5.56
N ASP A 573 -13.29 44.02 5.89
CA ASP A 573 -12.17 43.36 5.20
C ASP A 573 -12.66 42.61 3.95
N GLY A 574 -11.83 42.49 2.92
CA GLY A 574 -12.29 42.05 1.61
C GLY A 574 -11.35 41.04 0.95
N ASN A 575 -11.95 40.13 0.19
CA ASN A 575 -11.25 39.17 -0.63
C ASN A 575 -11.98 38.92 -1.95
N VAL A 576 -11.24 38.77 -3.06
CA VAL A 576 -11.84 38.50 -4.36
C VAL A 576 -11.08 37.42 -5.15
N LYS A 577 -11.86 36.56 -5.81
CA LYS A 577 -11.36 35.63 -6.83
C LYS A 577 -12.21 35.68 -8.09
N PHE A 578 -11.59 35.39 -9.22
CA PHE A 578 -12.25 35.36 -10.52
C PHE A 578 -12.25 33.94 -11.06
N ILE A 579 -13.37 33.50 -11.63
CA ILE A 579 -13.54 32.20 -12.26
C ILE A 579 -13.98 32.45 -13.70
N TYR A 580 -13.05 32.31 -14.63
CA TYR A 580 -13.31 32.38 -16.06
C TYR A 580 -13.75 31.00 -16.54
N ARG A 581 -14.89 30.95 -17.22
CA ARG A 581 -15.41 29.76 -17.87
C ARG A 581 -15.57 30.04 -19.36
N THR A 582 -14.79 29.34 -20.18
CA THR A 582 -14.92 29.41 -21.64
C THR A 582 -15.97 28.42 -22.14
N GLU A 583 -16.57 28.69 -23.27
CA GLU A 583 -17.49 27.75 -23.92
C GLU A 583 -16.78 26.50 -24.46
N SER A 584 -17.53 25.41 -24.59
CA SER A 584 -17.04 24.18 -25.21
C SER A 584 -16.92 24.32 -26.73
N ILE A 585 -15.99 23.58 -27.32
CA ILE A 585 -15.84 23.38 -28.77
C ILE A 585 -16.32 21.96 -29.09
N GLY A 586 -17.31 21.79 -29.97
CA GLY A 586 -18.00 20.51 -30.16
C GLY A 586 -18.37 20.18 -31.60
#